data_AF-A0AAV3X725-F1
#
_entry.id   AF-A0AAV3X725-F1
#
_cell.length_a   1.000
_cell.length_b   1.000
_cell.length_c   1.000
_cell.angle_alpha   90.00
_cell.angle_beta   90.00
_cell.angle_gamma   90.00
#
_symmetry.space_group_name_H-M   'P 1'
#
loop_
_entity.id
_entity.type
_entity.pdbx_description
1 polymer ?
#
loop_
_entity_poly.entity_id
_entity_poly.type
_entity_poly.pdbx_seq_one_letter_code
_entity_poly.pdbx_strand_id
1 'polypeptide(L)'
;MTAMELEQQVTKVAMAIMTRNRYIAGDMIANLKSQMALEEVAGIVLISLERLLWFETELVWCIENLIPIDVRQEIKRIISFATYKHCIDKGLVPGKDFSIDASGKLLRNSIL
;
A
#
# COMPACT_ATOMS: atom_id res chain seq x y z
N MET A 1 -1.38 -15.32 -10.62
CA MET A 1 -2.69 -14.67 -10.83
C MET A 1 -2.72 -14.05 -12.21
N THR A 2 -3.81 -14.24 -12.96
CA THR A 2 -4.06 -13.56 -14.23
C THR A 2 -4.48 -12.10 -14.01
N ALA A 3 -4.36 -11.25 -15.03
CA ALA A 3 -4.82 -9.85 -14.94
C ALA A 3 -6.32 -9.74 -14.59
N MET A 4 -7.15 -10.65 -15.12
CA MET A 4 -8.59 -10.66 -14.82
C MET A 4 -8.88 -11.03 -13.37
N GLU A 5 -8.18 -12.03 -12.83
CA GLU A 5 -8.32 -12.40 -11.41
C GLU A 5 -7.86 -11.26 -10.49
N LEU A 6 -6.76 -10.59 -10.83
CA LEU A 6 -6.29 -9.42 -10.09
C LEU A 6 -7.35 -8.33 -10.06
N GLU A 7 -7.90 -7.97 -11.22
CA GLU A 7 -8.96 -6.97 -11.34
C GLU A 7 -10.19 -7.28 -10.49
N GLN A 8 -10.58 -8.56 -10.44
CA GLN A 8 -11.68 -9.01 -9.59
C GLN A 8 -11.35 -8.84 -8.10
N GLN A 9 -10.14 -9.21 -7.66
CA GLN A 9 -9.77 -9.04 -6.24
C GLN A 9 -9.67 -7.57 -5.85
N VAL A 10 -9.07 -6.74 -6.69
CA VAL A 10 -8.96 -5.29 -6.45
C VAL A 10 -10.36 -4.67 -6.29
N THR A 11 -11.31 -5.05 -7.16
CA THR A 11 -12.70 -4.57 -7.10
C THR A 11 -13.40 -5.02 -5.83
N LYS A 12 -13.28 -6.30 -5.45
CA LYS A 12 -13.88 -6.85 -4.23
C LYS A 12 -13.37 -6.14 -2.97
N VAL A 13 -12.05 -5.95 -2.87
CA VAL A 13 -11.44 -5.25 -1.73
C VAL A 13 -11.87 -3.78 -1.68
N ALA A 14 -11.89 -3.09 -2.81
CA ALA A 14 -12.34 -1.70 -2.87
C ALA A 14 -13.79 -1.56 -2.38
N MET A 15 -14.71 -2.42 -2.88
CA MET A 15 -16.09 -2.43 -2.42
C MET A 15 -16.21 -2.77 -0.92
N ALA A 16 -15.43 -3.75 -0.43
CA ALA A 16 -15.40 -4.11 0.98
C ALA A 16 -14.99 -2.91 1.86
N ILE A 17 -13.99 -2.14 1.44
CA ILE A 17 -13.56 -0.91 2.13
C ILE A 17 -14.68 0.15 2.12
N MET A 18 -15.36 0.34 0.98
CA MET A 18 -16.47 1.30 0.85
C MET A 18 -17.67 1.00 1.78
N THR A 19 -17.82 -0.25 2.25
CA THR A 19 -18.84 -0.57 3.27
C THR A 19 -18.55 0.08 4.62
N ARG A 20 -17.31 0.55 4.85
CA ARG A 20 -16.79 1.06 6.14
C ARG A 20 -17.01 0.08 7.30
N ASN A 21 -17.17 -1.20 7.00
CA ASN A 21 -17.35 -2.25 7.98
C ASN A 21 -16.04 -3.01 8.17
N ARG A 22 -15.47 -2.91 9.37
CA ARG A 22 -14.19 -3.52 9.73
C ARG A 22 -14.18 -5.04 9.57
N TYR A 23 -15.31 -5.70 9.83
CA TYR A 23 -15.40 -7.16 9.72
C TYR A 23 -15.42 -7.60 8.25
N ILE A 24 -16.19 -6.92 7.41
CA ILE A 24 -16.25 -7.23 5.96
C ILE A 24 -14.88 -7.02 5.31
N ALA A 25 -14.25 -5.87 5.54
CA ALA A 25 -12.92 -5.58 4.99
C ALA A 25 -11.85 -6.52 5.58
N GLY A 26 -11.90 -6.75 6.90
CA GLY A 26 -10.97 -7.63 7.62
C GLY A 26 -11.02 -9.07 7.12
N ASP A 27 -12.22 -9.65 7.00
CA ASP A 27 -12.42 -11.04 6.56
C ASP A 27 -12.01 -11.21 5.10
N MET A 28 -12.31 -10.24 4.24
CA MET A 28 -11.87 -10.24 2.84
C MET A 28 -10.35 -10.28 2.72
N ILE A 29 -9.66 -9.41 3.48
CA ILE A 29 -8.19 -9.35 3.47
C ILE A 29 -7.58 -10.61 4.12
N ALA A 30 -8.19 -11.12 5.20
CA ALA A 30 -7.75 -12.37 5.84
C ALA A 30 -7.86 -13.57 4.88
N ASN A 31 -8.93 -13.64 4.10
CA ASN A 31 -9.09 -14.67 3.07
C ASN A 31 -8.06 -14.54 1.93
N LEU A 32 -7.67 -13.32 1.53
CA LEU A 32 -6.56 -13.16 0.58
C LEU A 32 -5.24 -13.66 1.19
N LYS A 33 -4.95 -13.29 2.44
CA LYS A 33 -3.73 -13.71 3.14
C LYS A 33 -3.59 -15.22 3.32
N SER A 34 -4.69 -15.98 3.29
CA SER A 34 -4.61 -17.44 3.36
C SER A 34 -4.24 -18.10 2.03
N GLN A 35 -4.28 -17.34 0.92
CA GLN A 35 -4.12 -17.84 -0.44
C GLN A 35 -2.85 -17.34 -1.15
N MET A 36 -2.23 -16.25 -0.65
CA MET A 36 -1.10 -15.60 -1.32
C MET A 36 -0.15 -14.92 -0.33
N ALA A 37 1.03 -14.53 -0.81
CA ALA A 37 2.03 -13.88 0.02
C ALA A 37 1.55 -12.49 0.50
N LEU A 38 2.07 -12.02 1.64
CA LEU A 38 1.69 -10.73 2.22
C LEU A 38 1.96 -9.58 1.24
N GLU A 39 3.07 -9.66 0.50
CA GLU A 39 3.44 -8.72 -0.55
C GLU A 39 2.38 -8.61 -1.65
N GLU A 40 1.81 -9.74 -2.08
CA GLU A 40 0.78 -9.79 -3.12
C GLU A 40 -0.54 -9.20 -2.59
N VAL A 41 -0.92 -9.53 -1.35
CA VAL A 41 -2.09 -8.93 -0.68
C VAL A 41 -1.93 -7.42 -0.55
N ALA A 42 -0.76 -6.97 -0.10
CA ALA A 42 -0.46 -5.55 0.05
C ALA A 42 -0.54 -4.81 -1.29
N GLY A 43 -0.06 -5.43 -2.38
CA GLY A 43 -0.21 -4.91 -3.74
C GLY A 43 -1.68 -4.76 -4.15
N ILE A 44 -2.51 -5.78 -3.93
CA ILE A 44 -3.95 -5.73 -4.22
C ILE A 44 -4.61 -4.60 -3.43
N VAL A 45 -4.38 -4.55 -2.11
CA VAL A 45 -4.96 -3.52 -1.23
C VAL A 45 -4.50 -2.12 -1.63
N LEU A 46 -3.23 -1.94 -2.00
CA LEU A 46 -2.70 -0.66 -2.47
C LEU A 46 -3.43 -0.17 -3.73
N ILE A 47 -3.63 -1.04 -4.73
CA ILE A 47 -4.37 -0.69 -5.96
C ILE A 47 -5.84 -0.43 -5.63
N SER A 48 -6.45 -1.18 -4.71
CA SER A 48 -7.81 -0.93 -4.25
C SER A 48 -7.95 0.45 -3.59
N LEU A 49 -6.99 0.84 -2.74
CA LEU A 49 -6.97 2.17 -2.12
C LEU A 49 -6.78 3.27 -3.17
N GLU A 50 -5.94 3.06 -4.18
CA GLU A 50 -5.75 3.99 -5.29
C GLU A 50 -7.08 4.26 -6.03
N ARG A 51 -7.88 3.21 -6.28
CA ARG A 51 -9.22 3.37 -6.87
C ARG A 51 -10.14 4.24 -6.04
N LEU A 52 -9.99 4.21 -4.72
CA LEU A 52 -10.86 4.93 -3.79
C LEU A 52 -10.43 6.39 -3.57
N LEU A 53 -9.23 6.81 -4.00
CA LEU A 53 -8.73 8.18 -3.84
C LEU A 53 -9.70 9.26 -4.33
N TRP A 54 -10.49 8.95 -5.37
CA TRP A 54 -11.43 9.89 -5.98
C TRP A 54 -12.84 9.83 -5.41
N PHE A 55 -13.18 8.77 -4.66
CA PHE A 55 -14.56 8.48 -4.25
C PHE A 55 -14.75 8.45 -2.73
N GLU A 56 -13.70 8.18 -1.96
CA GLU A 56 -13.78 8.00 -0.52
C GLU A 56 -13.21 9.22 0.21
N THR A 57 -14.11 10.04 0.75
CA THR A 57 -13.76 11.29 1.45
C THR A 57 -13.02 11.04 2.76
N GLU A 58 -13.14 9.84 3.34
CA GLU A 58 -12.51 9.45 4.60
C GLU A 58 -11.45 8.35 4.39
N LEU A 59 -10.74 8.37 3.26
CA LEU A 59 -9.78 7.32 2.91
C LEU A 59 -8.71 7.09 3.99
N VAL A 60 -8.22 8.14 4.64
CA VAL A 60 -7.27 8.04 5.75
C VAL A 60 -7.87 7.23 6.89
N TRP A 61 -9.11 7.50 7.28
CA TRP A 61 -9.81 6.74 8.30
C TRP A 61 -9.99 5.28 7.88
N CYS A 62 -10.36 5.02 6.63
CA CYS A 62 -10.48 3.67 6.09
C CYS A 62 -9.16 2.90 6.19
N ILE A 63 -8.03 3.52 5.85
CA ILE A 63 -6.70 2.92 5.97
C ILE A 63 -6.42 2.56 7.44
N GLU A 64 -6.64 3.49 8.35
CA GLU A 64 -6.31 3.31 9.77
C GLU A 64 -7.19 2.26 10.47
N ASN A 65 -8.46 2.15 10.08
CA ASN A 65 -9.44 1.36 10.82
C ASN A 65 -9.82 0.02 10.14
N LEU A 66 -9.70 -0.08 8.81
CA LEU A 66 -10.16 -1.25 8.07
C LEU A 66 -9.02 -2.14 7.58
N ILE A 67 -7.84 -1.58 7.31
CA ILE A 67 -6.70 -2.33 6.77
C ILE A 67 -5.87 -2.93 7.92
N PRO A 68 -5.57 -4.25 7.92
CA PRO A 68 -4.69 -4.86 8.91
C PRO A 68 -3.31 -4.20 8.98
N ILE A 69 -2.74 -4.14 10.19
CA ILE A 69 -1.50 -3.37 10.43
C ILE A 69 -0.29 -3.92 9.67
N ASP A 70 -0.19 -5.23 9.54
CA ASP A 70 0.85 -5.93 8.80
C ASP A 70 0.76 -5.62 7.30
N VAL A 71 -0.46 -5.58 6.75
CA VAL A 71 -0.69 -5.19 5.36
C VAL A 71 -0.30 -3.72 5.13
N ARG A 72 -0.65 -2.81 6.07
CA ARG A 72 -0.21 -1.40 5.97
C ARG A 72 1.31 -1.25 6.02
N GLN A 73 1.98 -2.02 6.88
CA GLN A 73 3.44 -2.01 6.96
C GLN A 73 4.07 -2.48 5.65
N GLU A 74 3.50 -3.51 5.04
CA GLU A 74 3.97 -4.03 3.77
C GLU A 74 3.72 -3.04 2.61
N ILE A 75 2.55 -2.39 2.58
CA ILE A 75 2.28 -1.28 1.65
C ILE A 75 3.31 -0.15 1.81
N LYS A 76 3.62 0.24 3.06
CA LYS A 76 4.63 1.26 3.34
C LYS A 76 6.00 0.82 2.81
N ARG A 77 6.37 -0.45 2.96
CA ARG A 77 7.62 -1.01 2.43
C ARG A 77 7.68 -0.92 0.91
N ILE A 78 6.61 -1.34 0.22
CA ILE A 78 6.47 -1.26 -1.25
C ILE A 78 6.64 0.18 -1.73
N ILE A 79 5.92 1.13 -1.14
CA ILE A 79 5.99 2.56 -1.51
C ILE A 79 7.39 3.12 -1.26
N SER A 80 8.01 2.78 -0.13
CA SER A 80 9.35 3.26 0.22
C SER A 80 10.40 2.80 -0.80
N PHE A 81 10.35 1.52 -1.18
CA PHE A 81 11.24 0.97 -2.20
C PHE A 81 11.01 1.60 -3.58
N ALA A 82 9.74 1.76 -3.99
CA ALA A 82 9.39 2.39 -5.25
C ALA A 82 9.85 3.86 -5.31
N THR A 83 9.70 4.59 -4.20
CA THR A 83 10.14 5.99 -4.09
C THR A 83 11.66 6.09 -4.12
N TYR A 84 12.37 5.20 -3.43
CA TYR A 84 13.83 5.12 -3.47
C TYR A 84 14.35 4.92 -4.89
N LYS A 85 13.78 3.95 -5.61
CA LYS A 85 14.11 3.71 -7.02
C LYS A 85 13.80 4.94 -7.88
N HIS A 86 12.62 5.55 -7.69
CA HIS A 86 12.24 6.74 -8.43
C HIS A 86 13.22 7.92 -8.23
N CYS A 87 13.75 8.10 -7.02
CA CYS A 87 14.78 9.10 -6.74
C CYS A 87 16.06 8.85 -7.56
N ILE A 88 16.52 7.59 -7.62
CA ILE A 88 17.67 7.20 -8.45
C ILE A 88 17.39 7.46 -9.92
N ASP A 89 16.21 7.08 -10.42
CA ASP A 89 15.80 7.29 -11.81
C ASP A 89 15.71 8.79 -12.16
N LYS A 90 15.54 9.66 -11.17
CA LYS A 90 15.59 11.13 -11.29
C LYS A 90 17.01 11.72 -11.17
N GLY A 91 18.03 10.88 -11.04
CA GLY A 91 19.43 11.30 -10.95
C GLY A 91 19.91 11.69 -9.55
N LEU A 92 19.09 11.46 -8.50
CA LEU A 92 19.52 11.66 -7.12
C LEU A 92 20.44 10.53 -6.68
N VAL A 93 21.48 10.87 -5.93
CA VAL A 93 22.51 9.94 -5.47
C VAL A 93 22.24 9.55 -4.01
N PRO A 94 21.97 8.26 -3.72
CA PRO A 94 21.84 7.78 -2.35
C PRO A 94 23.09 8.06 -1.51
N GLY A 95 22.90 8.45 -0.25
CA GLY A 95 23.97 8.85 0.66
C GLY A 95 24.48 10.28 0.44
N LYS A 96 24.20 10.91 -0.71
CA LYS A 96 24.52 12.33 -0.97
C LYS A 96 23.28 13.21 -0.93
N ASP A 97 22.30 12.93 -1.79
CA ASP A 97 21.10 13.74 -1.94
C ASP A 97 19.96 13.27 -1.02
N PHE A 98 19.93 11.96 -0.72
CA PHE A 98 18.91 11.35 0.11
C PHE A 98 19.39 10.06 0.79
N SER A 99 18.68 9.63 1.83
CA SER A 99 18.91 8.39 2.58
C SER A 99 17.59 7.78 3.05
N ILE A 100 17.64 6.62 3.69
CA ILE A 100 16.46 5.96 4.31
C ILE A 100 16.80 5.66 5.78
N ASP A 101 15.85 5.93 6.69
CA ASP A 101 15.96 5.50 8.09
C ASP A 101 15.53 4.04 8.31
N ALA A 102 15.76 3.53 9.53
CA ALA A 102 15.39 2.17 9.90
C ALA A 102 13.88 1.86 9.79
N SER A 103 13.02 2.89 9.68
CA SER A 103 11.58 2.74 9.50
C SER A 103 11.13 2.74 8.04
N GLY A 104 12.08 2.82 7.10
CA GLY A 104 11.84 2.93 5.66
C GLY A 104 11.51 4.37 5.22
N LYS A 105 11.59 5.37 6.09
CA LYS A 105 11.28 6.75 5.73
C LYS A 105 12.41 7.34 4.90
N LEU A 106 12.05 7.91 3.74
CA LEU A 106 13.00 8.63 2.89
C LEU A 106 13.35 9.98 3.53
N LEU A 107 14.65 10.25 3.63
CA LEU A 107 15.22 11.45 4.21
C LEU A 107 15.95 12.23 3.12
N ARG A 108 15.73 13.54 3.05
CA ARG A 108 16.55 14.43 2.23
C ARG A 108 17.82 14.76 3.00
N ASN A 109 18.97 14.59 2.37
CA ASN A 109 20.22 15.02 2.95
C ASN A 109 20.41 16.51 2.62
N SER A 110 20.42 17.37 3.65
CA SER A 110 20.78 18.77 3.47
C SER A 110 22.31 18.91 3.45
N ILE A 111 22.84 19.64 2.46
CA ILE A 111 24.23 20.10 2.49
C ILE A 111 24.28 21.21 3.55
N LEU A 112 24.94 20.96 4.67
CA LEU A 112 25.42 21.99 5.58
C LEU A 112 26.76 22.52 5.07
#